data_AF-A0A1W9UEC4-F1
#
_entry.id   AF-A0A1W9UEC4-F1
#
_cell.length_a   1.000
_cell.length_b   1.000
_cell.length_c   1.000
_cell.angle_alpha   90.00
_cell.angle_beta   90.00
_cell.angle_gamma   90.00
#
_symmetry.space_group_name_H-M   'P 1'
#
loop_
_entity.id
_entity.type
_entity.pdbx_description
1 polymer ?
#
loop_
_entity_poly.entity_id
_entity_poly.type
_entity_poly.pdbx_seq_one_letter_code
_entity_poly.pdbx_strand_id
1 'polypeptide(L)'
;MELFINPAHQVIYKRVDKNTFSYKEIILPGEWKSKSINSEISGSFYMSALNSGLTDQETVNITNLFQSKLNFSRDIRVGDHFQVVRSQQFVDGTPTGQSRIEAIRIFARKHCYTGFLFEDGNYYDVHAESLARAFRRYPFNGRHRISSPFNLRRKHPITGRISPHKGTDFAMPIGTPIYATADGVVKRVKNHPFAGKYIEIKHDGRYATRYLHLSRITVRRGQKVQRGERIAMSGNTGRSTGPHLHYELHIKGRAVNPLTAKIPMAASVPKNKITAFNKRVANLIAMMEPKVEISSAPNDGIKQ
;
A
#
# COMPACT_ATOMS: atom_id res chain seq x y z
N MET A 1 8.96 25.70 19.93
CA MET A 1 7.97 25.79 18.84
C MET A 1 7.34 24.43 18.70
N GLU A 2 6.02 24.34 18.75
CA GLU A 2 5.31 23.08 18.63
C GLU A 2 4.56 23.06 17.31
N LEU A 3 4.78 22.01 16.52
CA LEU A 3 4.05 21.76 15.28
C LEU A 3 3.05 20.63 15.55
N PHE A 4 1.78 20.99 15.60
CA PHE A 4 0.69 20.03 15.71
C PHE A 4 0.30 19.57 14.31
N ILE A 5 0.56 18.31 13.98
CA ILE A 5 0.21 17.74 12.66
C ILE A 5 -1.20 17.16 12.72
N ASN A 6 -1.48 16.33 13.73
CA ASN A 6 -2.82 15.86 14.08
C ASN A 6 -2.85 15.37 15.55
N PRO A 7 -4.00 14.99 16.11
CA PRO A 7 -4.10 14.48 17.49
C PRO A 7 -3.19 13.29 17.81
N ALA A 8 -2.78 12.48 16.83
CA ALA A 8 -1.87 11.35 17.01
C ALA A 8 -0.41 11.66 16.70
N HIS A 9 -0.08 12.87 16.23
CA HIS A 9 1.25 13.21 15.76
C HIS A 9 1.59 14.66 16.05
N GLN A 10 2.49 14.84 17.02
CA GLN A 10 3.03 16.13 17.42
C GLN A 10 4.54 16.16 17.21
N VAL A 11 5.07 17.29 16.75
CA VAL A 11 6.52 17.53 16.65
C VAL A 11 6.87 18.74 17.50
N ILE A 12 7.62 18.50 18.57
CA ILE A 12 8.05 19.54 19.51
C ILE A 12 9.48 19.93 19.15
N TYR A 13 9.71 21.20 18.83
CA TYR A 13 11.04 21.78 18.67
C TYR A 13 11.44 22.56 19.91
N LYS A 14 12.53 22.15 20.57
CA LYS A 14 13.16 22.89 21.66
C LYS A 14 14.47 23.50 21.20
N ARG A 15 14.60 24.81 21.35
CA ARG A 15 15.86 25.53 21.09
C ARG A 15 16.88 25.11 22.15
N VAL A 16 18.04 24.66 21.72
CA VAL A 16 19.13 24.18 22.60
C VAL A 16 20.19 25.26 22.76
N ASP A 17 20.50 26.00 21.69
CA ASP A 17 21.37 27.18 21.73
C ASP A 17 21.00 28.23 20.64
N LYS A 18 21.89 29.18 20.33
CA LYS A 18 21.66 30.23 19.32
C LYS A 18 21.38 29.69 17.91
N ASN A 19 21.92 28.53 17.54
CA ASN A 19 21.82 27.98 16.18
C ASN A 19 21.27 26.54 16.12
N THR A 20 21.06 25.87 17.25
CA THR A 20 20.61 24.47 17.27
C THR A 20 19.23 24.30 17.91
N PHE A 21 18.44 23.41 17.31
CA PHE A 21 17.16 22.95 17.82
C PHE A 21 17.20 21.43 17.97
N SER A 22 16.69 20.93 19.09
CA SER A 22 16.29 19.54 19.23
C SER A 22 14.83 19.40 18.81
N TYR A 23 14.46 18.24 18.25
CA TYR A 23 13.07 17.91 17.98
C TYR A 23 12.69 16.60 18.66
N LYS A 24 11.45 16.50 19.11
CA LYS A 24 10.83 15.29 19.65
C LYS A 24 9.54 15.03 18.90
N GLU A 25 9.45 13.88 18.26
CA GLU A 25 8.22 13.39 17.62
C GLU A 25 7.44 12.56 18.64
N ILE A 26 6.18 12.91 18.87
CA ILE A 26 5.25 12.18 19.73
C ILE A 26 4.20 11.57 18.81
N ILE A 27 4.20 10.24 18.74
CA ILE A 27 3.21 9.47 17.99
C ILE A 27 2.34 8.73 19.00
N LEU A 28 1.08 9.13 19.12
CA LEU A 28 0.13 8.47 20.00
C LEU A 28 -0.57 7.34 19.23
N PRO A 29 -0.63 6.10 19.78
CA PRO A 29 -1.21 4.96 19.07
C PRO A 29 -2.72 5.11 18.82
N GLY A 30 -3.42 5.85 19.69
CA GLY A 30 -4.86 6.12 19.60
C GLY A 30 -5.74 4.87 19.69
N GLU A 31 -7.05 5.09 19.70
CA GLU A 31 -8.08 4.05 19.58
C GLU A 31 -8.54 3.91 18.13
N TRP A 32 -8.65 2.69 17.62
CA TRP A 32 -9.22 2.43 16.29
C TRP A 32 -10.66 1.96 16.43
N LYS A 33 -11.60 2.71 15.86
CA LYS A 33 -13.04 2.41 15.90
C LYS A 33 -13.53 2.07 14.51
N SER A 34 -14.10 0.87 14.36
CA SER A 34 -14.61 0.36 13.08
C SER A 34 -16.12 0.59 12.96
N LYS A 35 -16.55 0.98 11.75
CA LYS A 35 -17.97 1.13 11.37
C LYS A 35 -18.20 0.53 10.01
N SER A 36 -19.37 -0.07 9.79
CA SER A 36 -19.82 -0.48 8.47
C SER A 36 -20.50 0.69 7.75
N ILE A 37 -20.30 0.73 6.44
CA ILE A 37 -20.94 1.62 5.49
C ILE A 37 -21.57 0.71 4.46
N ASN A 38 -22.89 0.77 4.31
CA ASN A 38 -23.64 -0.01 3.33
C ASN A 38 -24.31 0.99 2.39
N SER A 39 -24.09 0.86 1.08
CA SER A 39 -24.63 1.81 0.11
C SER A 39 -24.95 1.13 -1.21
N GLU A 40 -26.05 1.57 -1.81
CA GLU A 40 -26.38 1.30 -3.20
C GLU A 40 -25.58 2.24 -4.11
N ILE A 41 -25.27 1.76 -5.32
CA ILE A 41 -24.58 2.53 -6.35
C ILE A 41 -25.63 3.27 -7.17
N SER A 42 -25.55 4.60 -7.10
CA SER A 42 -26.26 5.54 -7.97
C SER A 42 -25.23 6.30 -8.82
N GLY A 43 -25.33 6.17 -10.15
CA GLY A 43 -24.30 6.67 -11.07
C GLY A 43 -23.01 5.84 -11.02
N SER A 44 -21.89 6.46 -10.68
CA SER A 44 -20.59 5.76 -10.60
C SER A 44 -20.30 5.28 -9.18
N PHE A 45 -19.56 4.16 -9.07
CA PHE A 45 -19.04 3.68 -7.77
C PHE A 45 -18.31 4.80 -7.00
N TYR A 46 -17.49 5.58 -7.70
CA TYR A 46 -16.70 6.63 -7.08
C TYR A 46 -17.59 7.68 -6.39
N MET A 47 -18.63 8.17 -7.08
CA MET A 47 -19.57 9.14 -6.50
C MET A 47 -20.40 8.55 -5.37
N SER A 48 -20.86 7.30 -5.52
CA SER A 48 -21.62 6.62 -4.46
C SER A 48 -20.77 6.39 -3.20
N ALA A 49 -19.50 6.03 -3.37
CA ALA A 49 -18.54 5.89 -2.27
C ALA A 49 -18.33 7.22 -1.53
N LEU A 50 -18.11 8.32 -2.24
CA LEU A 50 -17.98 9.64 -1.61
C LEU A 50 -19.25 10.05 -0.85
N ASN A 51 -20.42 9.86 -1.47
CA ASN A 51 -21.71 10.19 -0.85
C ASN A 51 -22.01 9.33 0.39
N SER A 52 -21.51 8.10 0.44
CA SER A 52 -21.58 7.23 1.62
C SER A 52 -20.60 7.62 2.75
N GLY A 53 -19.79 8.66 2.53
CA GLY A 53 -18.85 9.20 3.50
C GLY A 53 -17.44 8.62 3.43
N LEU A 54 -17.08 7.86 2.39
CA LEU A 54 -15.68 7.50 2.12
C LEU A 54 -14.91 8.71 1.57
N THR A 55 -13.62 8.76 1.84
CA THR A 55 -12.73 9.79 1.28
C THR A 55 -12.32 9.46 -0.15
N ASP A 56 -11.85 10.46 -0.90
CA ASP A 56 -11.25 10.25 -2.23
C ASP A 56 -10.14 9.20 -2.20
N GLN A 57 -9.22 9.32 -1.22
CA GLN A 57 -8.10 8.41 -1.09
C GLN A 57 -8.54 6.97 -0.79
N GLU A 58 -9.57 6.76 0.03
CA GLU A 58 -10.16 5.44 0.29
C GLU A 58 -10.80 4.86 -0.97
N THR A 59 -11.57 5.68 -1.68
CA THR A 59 -12.27 5.29 -2.91
C THR A 59 -11.28 4.85 -3.99
N VAL A 60 -10.24 5.66 -4.23
CA VAL A 60 -9.14 5.31 -5.16
C VAL A 60 -8.42 4.04 -4.72
N ASN A 61 -8.20 3.83 -3.41
CA ASN A 61 -7.57 2.61 -2.92
C ASN A 61 -8.44 1.37 -3.18
N ILE A 62 -9.75 1.45 -2.98
CA ILE A 62 -10.68 0.34 -3.27
C ILE A 62 -10.70 0.04 -4.78
N THR A 63 -10.79 1.07 -5.63
CA THR A 63 -10.75 0.88 -7.09
C THR A 63 -9.45 0.20 -7.53
N ASN A 64 -8.30 0.63 -7.01
CA ASN A 64 -7.02 0.01 -7.30
C ASN A 64 -6.91 -1.43 -6.79
N LEU A 65 -7.53 -1.73 -5.64
CA LEU A 65 -7.51 -3.06 -5.04
C LEU A 65 -8.20 -4.09 -5.94
N PHE A 66 -9.29 -3.72 -6.61
CA PHE A 66 -10.04 -4.62 -7.48
C PHE A 66 -9.76 -4.46 -8.98
N GLN A 67 -8.87 -3.56 -9.39
CA GLN A 67 -8.64 -3.21 -10.80
C GLN A 67 -8.28 -4.40 -11.72
N SER A 68 -7.73 -5.50 -11.16
CA SER A 68 -7.45 -6.74 -11.91
C SER A 68 -8.65 -7.66 -12.04
N LYS A 69 -9.62 -7.58 -11.12
CA LYS A 69 -10.79 -8.48 -11.05
C LYS A 69 -12.09 -7.81 -11.53
N LEU A 70 -12.17 -6.49 -11.49
CA LEU A 70 -13.38 -5.71 -11.75
C LEU A 70 -13.05 -4.42 -12.52
N ASN A 71 -13.74 -4.20 -13.64
CA ASN A 71 -13.72 -2.91 -14.34
C ASN A 71 -14.91 -2.05 -13.89
N PHE A 72 -14.66 -1.13 -12.95
CA PHE A 72 -15.67 -0.24 -12.39
C PHE A 72 -16.46 0.60 -13.39
N SER A 73 -15.93 0.83 -14.60
CA SER A 73 -16.64 1.59 -15.64
C SER A 73 -17.57 0.75 -16.52
N ARG A 74 -17.35 -0.57 -16.59
CA ARG A 74 -18.07 -1.47 -17.49
C ARG A 74 -18.96 -2.48 -16.76
N ASP A 75 -18.55 -2.86 -15.56
CA ASP A 75 -19.14 -3.99 -14.86
C ASP A 75 -20.20 -3.53 -13.84
N ILE A 76 -19.94 -2.38 -13.19
CA ILE A 76 -20.83 -1.74 -12.22
C ILE A 76 -22.03 -1.09 -12.91
N ARG A 77 -23.19 -1.24 -12.29
CA ARG A 77 -24.48 -0.66 -12.72
C ARG A 77 -25.16 0.05 -11.56
N VAL A 78 -26.12 0.90 -11.89
CA VAL A 78 -27.05 1.44 -10.91
C VAL A 78 -27.83 0.28 -10.27
N GLY A 79 -27.99 0.30 -8.95
CA GLY A 79 -28.63 -0.77 -8.18
C GLY A 79 -27.68 -1.86 -7.67
N ASP A 80 -26.45 -1.94 -8.20
CA ASP A 80 -25.39 -2.71 -7.53
C ASP A 80 -25.14 -2.07 -6.14
N HIS A 81 -24.65 -2.84 -5.18
CA HIS A 81 -24.39 -2.33 -3.82
C HIS A 81 -23.00 -2.71 -3.33
N PHE A 82 -22.49 -1.94 -2.39
CA PHE A 82 -21.22 -2.21 -1.74
C PHE A 82 -21.32 -2.01 -0.24
N GLN A 83 -20.44 -2.71 0.47
CA GLN A 83 -20.35 -2.66 1.93
C GLN A 83 -18.89 -2.55 2.33
N VAL A 84 -18.59 -1.60 3.21
CA VAL A 84 -17.22 -1.30 3.64
C VAL A 84 -17.17 -1.30 5.15
N VAL A 85 -16.24 -2.05 5.74
CA VAL A 85 -15.86 -1.83 7.14
C VAL A 85 -14.67 -0.90 7.13
N ARG A 86 -14.86 0.31 7.64
CA ARG A 86 -13.82 1.33 7.78
C ARG A 86 -13.46 1.50 9.24
N SER A 87 -12.16 1.53 9.53
CA SER A 87 -11.63 1.86 10.85
C SER A 87 -10.99 3.24 10.85
N GLN A 88 -11.35 4.08 11.81
CA GLN A 88 -10.82 5.43 12.00
C GLN A 88 -10.09 5.51 13.34
N GLN A 89 -8.96 6.23 13.37
CA GLN A 89 -8.19 6.42 14.58
C GLN A 89 -8.65 7.67 15.33
N PHE A 90 -8.75 7.55 16.65
CA PHE A 90 -9.10 8.61 17.58
C PHE A 90 -8.02 8.74 18.65
N VAL A 91 -7.78 9.96 19.14
CA VAL A 91 -7.02 10.22 20.36
C VAL A 91 -7.91 11.06 21.26
N ASP A 92 -8.17 10.58 22.48
CA ASP A 92 -9.04 11.22 23.45
C ASP A 92 -10.40 11.64 22.86
N GLY A 93 -11.02 10.73 22.10
CA GLY A 93 -12.31 10.96 21.42
C GLY A 93 -12.25 11.83 20.16
N THR A 94 -11.10 12.43 19.84
CA THR A 94 -10.92 13.29 18.65
C THR A 94 -10.39 12.49 17.46
N PRO A 95 -11.04 12.53 16.28
CA PRO A 95 -10.56 11.81 15.10
C PRO A 95 -9.22 12.37 14.63
N THR A 96 -8.25 11.49 14.34
CA THR A 96 -6.90 11.90 13.92
C THR A 96 -6.81 12.21 12.41
N GLY A 97 -7.89 11.92 11.68
CA GLY A 97 -7.93 11.91 10.22
C GLY A 97 -7.30 10.65 9.59
N GLN A 98 -6.69 9.76 10.39
CA GLN A 98 -6.20 8.48 9.88
C GLN A 98 -7.35 7.47 9.78
N SER A 99 -7.42 6.79 8.65
CA SER A 99 -8.37 5.72 8.42
C SER A 99 -7.75 4.56 7.64
N ARG A 100 -8.40 3.40 7.72
CA ARG A 100 -8.10 2.22 6.91
C ARG A 100 -9.37 1.46 6.58
N ILE A 101 -9.42 0.88 5.38
CA ILE A 101 -10.45 -0.09 5.02
C ILE A 101 -10.05 -1.44 5.62
N GLU A 102 -10.93 -2.06 6.39
CA GLU A 102 -10.70 -3.38 6.97
C GLU A 102 -11.35 -4.48 6.14
N ALA A 103 -12.49 -4.19 5.52
CA ALA A 103 -13.16 -5.08 4.60
C ALA A 103 -13.99 -4.32 3.57
N ILE A 104 -14.19 -4.95 2.42
CA ILE A 104 -15.00 -4.44 1.31
C ILE A 104 -15.70 -5.63 0.63
N ARG A 105 -17.00 -5.49 0.38
CA ARG A 105 -17.80 -6.35 -0.51
C ARG A 105 -18.43 -5.47 -1.59
N ILE A 106 -18.31 -5.86 -2.85
CA ILE A 106 -18.97 -5.20 -3.98
C ILE A 106 -19.79 -6.25 -4.69
N PHE A 107 -21.11 -6.07 -4.68
CA PHE A 107 -22.07 -6.93 -5.34
C PHE A 107 -22.38 -6.33 -6.70
N ALA A 108 -21.83 -6.94 -7.74
CA ALA A 108 -21.99 -6.50 -9.11
C ALA A 108 -22.60 -7.62 -9.94
N ARG A 109 -23.84 -7.44 -10.38
CA ARG A 109 -24.61 -8.47 -11.09
C ARG A 109 -24.68 -9.80 -10.29
N LYS A 110 -24.07 -10.88 -10.80
CA LYS A 110 -24.03 -12.21 -10.17
C LYS A 110 -22.75 -12.48 -9.35
N HIS A 111 -21.86 -11.49 -9.23
CA HIS A 111 -20.57 -11.65 -8.58
C HIS A 111 -20.48 -10.81 -7.30
N CYS A 112 -19.86 -11.38 -6.27
CA CYS A 112 -19.49 -10.67 -5.05
C CYS A 112 -17.96 -10.59 -4.97
N TYR A 113 -17.42 -9.40 -5.21
CA TYR A 113 -16.00 -9.13 -5.07
C TYR A 113 -15.69 -8.76 -3.63
N THR A 114 -14.81 -9.51 -2.98
CA THR A 114 -14.54 -9.37 -1.55
C THR A 114 -13.07 -9.08 -1.30
N GLY A 115 -12.78 -8.27 -0.29
CA GLY A 115 -11.42 -7.94 0.14
C GLY A 115 -11.35 -7.67 1.62
N PHE A 116 -10.46 -8.37 2.32
CA PHE A 116 -10.31 -8.34 3.78
C PHE A 116 -8.85 -8.07 4.14
N LEU A 117 -8.61 -7.00 4.89
CA LEU A 117 -7.29 -6.66 5.40
C LEU A 117 -6.88 -7.66 6.48
N PHE A 118 -5.72 -8.31 6.34
CA PHE A 118 -5.16 -9.23 7.32
C PHE A 118 -3.98 -8.62 8.11
N GLU A 119 -3.50 -9.33 9.13
CA GLU A 119 -2.47 -8.86 10.07
C GLU A 119 -1.10 -8.56 9.44
N ASP A 120 -0.85 -9.11 8.25
CA ASP A 120 0.35 -8.84 7.46
C ASP A 120 0.27 -7.52 6.66
N GLY A 121 -0.90 -6.87 6.70
CA GLY A 121 -1.17 -5.61 6.01
C GLY A 121 -1.63 -5.75 4.56
N ASN A 122 -1.90 -6.98 4.10
CA ASN A 122 -2.38 -7.28 2.75
C ASN A 122 -3.89 -7.55 2.75
N TYR A 123 -4.51 -7.41 1.57
CA TYR A 123 -5.91 -7.72 1.37
C TYR A 123 -6.03 -9.06 0.65
N TYR A 124 -6.95 -9.88 1.14
CA TYR A 124 -7.27 -11.19 0.59
C TYR A 124 -8.77 -11.28 0.32
N ASP A 125 -9.19 -12.05 -0.66
CA ASP A 125 -10.61 -12.38 -0.84
C ASP A 125 -11.08 -13.46 0.15
N VAL A 126 -12.36 -13.79 0.09
CA VAL A 126 -13.00 -14.82 0.93
C VAL A 126 -12.34 -16.20 0.84
N HIS A 127 -11.63 -16.50 -0.26
CA HIS A 127 -10.90 -17.76 -0.45
C HIS A 127 -9.44 -17.67 0.04
N ALA A 128 -9.10 -16.59 0.76
CA ALA A 128 -7.77 -16.30 1.26
C ALA A 128 -6.73 -16.05 0.15
N GLU A 129 -7.15 -15.71 -1.07
CA GLU A 129 -6.26 -15.33 -2.17
C GLU A 129 -5.98 -13.83 -2.13
N SER A 130 -4.73 -13.44 -2.35
CA SER A 130 -4.30 -12.05 -2.31
C SER A 130 -4.95 -11.25 -3.43
N LEU A 131 -5.63 -10.16 -3.06
CA LEU A 131 -6.09 -9.14 -4.01
C LEU A 131 -4.93 -8.25 -4.47
N ALA A 132 -3.93 -8.03 -3.59
CA ALA A 132 -2.73 -7.31 -3.95
C ALA A 132 -1.89 -8.17 -4.89
N ARG A 133 -1.36 -7.55 -5.94
CA ARG A 133 -0.51 -8.26 -6.90
C ARG A 133 0.82 -8.56 -6.20
N ALA A 134 1.16 -9.85 -6.07
CA ALA A 134 2.32 -10.29 -5.30
C ALA A 134 3.61 -9.60 -5.79
N PHE A 135 4.53 -9.31 -4.87
CA PHE A 135 5.87 -8.80 -5.14
C PHE A 135 6.88 -9.94 -5.12
N ARG A 136 7.80 -9.91 -6.08
CA ARG A 136 9.12 -10.53 -5.97
C ARG A 136 10.01 -9.62 -5.14
N ARG A 137 10.79 -10.22 -4.24
CA ARG A 137 11.74 -9.47 -3.40
C ARG A 137 12.89 -8.88 -4.21
N TYR A 138 13.35 -9.62 -5.22
CA TYR A 138 14.50 -9.26 -6.05
C TYR A 138 14.07 -8.97 -7.49
N PRO A 139 14.62 -7.90 -8.11
CA PRO A 139 14.31 -7.50 -9.48
C PRO A 139 15.17 -8.23 -10.54
N PHE A 140 15.79 -9.36 -10.20
CA PHE A 140 16.67 -10.15 -11.06
C PHE A 140 16.52 -11.65 -10.72
N ASN A 141 17.07 -12.50 -11.57
CA ASN A 141 17.18 -13.93 -11.33
C ASN A 141 18.58 -14.25 -10.77
N GLY A 142 18.73 -15.38 -10.07
CA GLY A 142 20.00 -15.78 -9.48
C GLY A 142 20.35 -15.00 -8.21
N ARG A 143 21.64 -14.96 -7.86
CA ARG A 143 22.17 -14.32 -6.65
C ARG A 143 23.21 -13.28 -7.05
N HIS A 144 23.02 -12.06 -6.56
CA HIS A 144 23.99 -10.97 -6.67
C HIS A 144 24.29 -10.43 -5.28
N ARG A 145 25.55 -10.07 -5.03
CA ARG A 145 25.99 -9.53 -3.74
C ARG A 145 25.41 -8.14 -3.51
N ILE A 146 24.91 -7.88 -2.32
CA ILE A 146 24.57 -6.53 -1.87
C ILE A 146 25.88 -5.77 -1.65
N SER A 147 26.17 -4.77 -2.49
CA SER A 147 27.33 -3.89 -2.32
C SER A 147 27.05 -2.74 -1.36
N SER A 148 25.80 -2.27 -1.29
CA SER A 148 25.38 -1.25 -0.34
C SER A 148 23.93 -1.46 0.11
N PRO A 149 23.66 -1.68 1.40
CA PRO A 149 22.29 -1.85 1.89
C PRO A 149 21.55 -0.51 2.01
N PHE A 150 20.22 -0.58 2.12
CA PHE A 150 19.41 0.58 2.52
C PHE A 150 19.86 1.12 3.88
N ASN A 151 20.16 2.42 3.94
CA ASN A 151 20.61 3.06 5.18
C ASN A 151 20.37 4.58 5.13
N LEU A 152 19.34 5.04 5.85
CA LEU A 152 19.01 6.48 5.93
C LEU A 152 20.01 7.28 6.77
N ARG A 153 20.86 6.63 7.55
CA ARG A 153 21.86 7.25 8.44
C ARG A 153 23.30 7.02 7.95
N ARG A 154 23.48 6.63 6.67
CA ARG A 154 24.81 6.35 6.10
C ARG A 154 25.68 7.61 6.21
N LYS A 155 26.78 7.52 6.95
CA LYS A 155 27.76 8.59 7.09
C LYS A 155 28.78 8.52 5.94
N HIS A 156 29.08 9.66 5.34
CA HIS A 156 30.17 9.77 4.39
C HIS A 156 31.51 9.66 5.15
N PRO A 157 32.43 8.77 4.76
CA PRO A 157 33.64 8.48 5.55
C PRO A 157 34.56 9.70 5.68
N ILE A 158 34.65 10.53 4.64
CA ILE A 158 35.52 11.72 4.62
C ILE A 158 34.83 12.93 5.27
N THR A 159 33.63 13.30 4.80
CA THR A 159 32.97 14.55 5.25
C THR A 159 32.15 14.41 6.53
N GLY A 160 31.96 13.19 7.04
CA GLY A 160 31.13 12.90 8.23
C GLY A 160 29.62 13.15 8.03
N ARG A 161 29.20 13.76 6.92
CA ARG A 161 27.81 14.12 6.64
C ARG A 161 26.94 12.88 6.42
N ILE A 162 25.70 12.92 6.87
CA ILE A 162 24.71 11.89 6.58
C ILE A 162 24.26 12.02 5.12
N SER A 163 24.48 10.96 4.34
CA SER A 163 24.01 10.82 2.96
C SER A 163 23.12 9.57 2.87
N PRO A 164 21.79 9.73 3.04
CA PRO A 164 20.85 8.62 3.03
C PRO A 164 20.96 7.77 1.77
N HIS A 165 21.09 6.45 1.94
CA HIS A 165 20.98 5.49 0.86
C HIS A 165 19.56 4.93 0.84
N LYS A 166 18.75 5.39 -0.14
CA LYS A 166 17.29 5.16 -0.23
C LYS A 166 16.90 3.88 -0.98
N GLY A 167 17.89 3.10 -1.40
CA GLY A 167 17.72 1.83 -2.10
C GLY A 167 18.66 0.77 -1.58
N THR A 168 18.76 -0.32 -2.31
CA THR A 168 19.78 -1.36 -2.12
C THR A 168 20.54 -1.54 -3.41
N ASP A 169 21.86 -1.56 -3.31
CA ASP A 169 22.76 -1.73 -4.43
C ASP A 169 23.16 -3.20 -4.54
N PHE A 170 22.97 -3.75 -5.73
CA PHE A 170 23.36 -5.10 -6.08
C PHE A 170 24.46 -5.05 -7.13
N ALA A 171 25.66 -5.51 -6.77
CA ALA A 171 26.78 -5.58 -7.69
C ALA A 171 26.50 -6.63 -8.77
N MET A 172 26.50 -6.20 -10.03
CA MET A 172 26.21 -7.07 -11.18
C MET A 172 26.84 -6.53 -12.47
N PRO A 173 27.23 -7.41 -13.42
CA PRO A 173 27.76 -6.99 -14.71
C PRO A 173 26.78 -6.07 -15.45
N ILE A 174 27.31 -5.24 -16.35
CA ILE A 174 26.47 -4.48 -17.29
C ILE A 174 25.73 -5.48 -18.19
N GLY A 175 24.44 -5.25 -18.43
CA GLY A 175 23.64 -6.11 -19.31
C GLY A 175 22.83 -7.19 -18.59
N THR A 176 22.96 -7.33 -17.26
CA THR A 176 22.13 -8.27 -16.48
C THR A 176 20.64 -7.91 -16.61
N PRO A 177 19.76 -8.86 -16.97
CA PRO A 177 18.33 -8.60 -17.07
C PRO A 177 17.69 -8.16 -15.76
N ILE A 178 16.92 -7.06 -15.83
CA ILE A 178 16.15 -6.50 -14.72
C ILE A 178 14.66 -6.65 -14.99
N TYR A 179 13.93 -7.08 -13.98
CA TYR A 179 12.51 -7.42 -14.05
C TYR A 179 11.67 -6.56 -13.10
N ALA A 180 10.41 -6.31 -13.48
CA ALA A 180 9.44 -5.69 -12.59
C ALA A 180 9.18 -6.61 -11.38
N THR A 181 9.23 -6.05 -10.18
CA THR A 181 9.05 -6.83 -8.94
C THR A 181 7.60 -7.06 -8.62
N ALA A 182 6.69 -6.25 -9.15
CA ALA A 182 5.26 -6.49 -9.16
C ALA A 182 4.66 -5.92 -10.43
N ASP A 183 3.44 -6.35 -10.73
CA ASP A 183 2.60 -5.73 -11.74
C ASP A 183 2.44 -4.22 -11.47
N GLY A 184 2.33 -3.43 -12.53
CA GLY A 184 2.14 -1.98 -12.38
C GLY A 184 2.13 -1.23 -13.69
N VAL A 185 2.28 0.10 -13.58
CA VAL A 185 2.35 1.01 -14.73
C VAL A 185 3.64 1.81 -14.65
N VAL A 186 4.40 1.85 -15.75
CA VAL A 186 5.63 2.62 -15.85
C VAL A 186 5.31 4.11 -15.76
N LYS A 187 5.64 4.74 -14.63
CA LYS A 187 5.36 6.16 -14.38
C LYS A 187 6.43 7.08 -14.95
N ARG A 188 7.70 6.68 -14.90
CA ARG A 188 8.83 7.47 -15.42
C ARG A 188 9.84 6.59 -16.13
N VAL A 189 10.40 7.14 -17.20
CA VAL A 189 11.60 6.67 -17.90
C VAL A 189 12.43 7.92 -18.13
N LYS A 190 13.64 7.97 -17.56
CA LYS A 190 14.47 9.18 -17.54
C LYS A 190 15.95 8.83 -17.65
N ASN A 191 16.75 9.77 -18.14
CA ASN A 191 18.20 9.77 -18.03
C ASN A 191 18.60 10.99 -17.21
N HIS A 192 19.19 10.78 -16.03
CA HIS A 192 19.51 11.84 -15.07
C HIS A 192 21.02 11.85 -14.76
N PRO A 193 21.66 13.02 -14.59
CA PRO A 193 23.11 13.10 -14.40
C PRO A 193 23.65 12.21 -13.27
N PHE A 194 22.91 12.10 -12.16
CA PHE A 194 23.30 11.28 -11.01
C PHE A 194 22.73 9.86 -11.03
N ALA A 195 21.42 9.69 -11.19
CA ALA A 195 20.75 8.39 -11.19
C ALA A 195 20.95 7.55 -12.47
N GLY A 196 21.53 8.15 -13.52
CA GLY A 196 21.67 7.52 -14.83
C GLY A 196 20.32 7.30 -15.51
N LYS A 197 20.27 6.28 -16.37
CA LYS A 197 19.02 5.80 -16.94
C LYS A 197 18.25 5.08 -15.84
N TYR A 198 17.01 5.48 -15.61
CA TYR A 198 16.18 4.86 -14.60
C TYR A 198 14.71 4.78 -14.98
N ILE A 199 14.05 3.80 -14.36
CA ILE A 199 12.61 3.54 -14.47
C ILE A 199 11.97 3.73 -13.09
N GLU A 200 10.78 4.34 -13.05
CA GLU A 200 9.88 4.31 -11.90
C GLU A 200 8.59 3.60 -12.30
N ILE A 201 8.21 2.54 -11.56
CA ILE A 201 6.97 1.80 -11.76
C ILE A 201 6.06 2.08 -10.57
N LYS A 202 4.83 2.51 -10.84
CA LYS A 202 3.78 2.62 -9.82
C LYS A 202 3.00 1.31 -9.80
N HIS A 203 2.87 0.72 -8.61
CA HIS A 203 2.08 -0.48 -8.38
C HIS A 203 0.77 -0.08 -7.66
N ASP A 204 0.02 -1.06 -7.13
CA ASP A 204 -1.20 -0.83 -6.35
C ASP A 204 -1.04 0.36 -5.38
N GLY A 205 -2.07 1.21 -5.27
CA GLY A 205 -2.05 2.67 -5.02
C GLY A 205 -1.05 3.29 -4.03
N ARG A 206 -0.42 2.52 -3.15
CA ARG A 206 0.61 2.95 -2.19
C ARG A 206 2.05 2.57 -2.54
N TYR A 207 2.29 1.70 -3.51
CA TYR A 207 3.63 1.13 -3.78
C TYR A 207 4.25 1.71 -5.06
N ALA A 208 5.55 1.96 -5.04
CA ALA A 208 6.33 2.27 -6.24
C ALA A 208 7.74 1.68 -6.13
N THR A 209 8.33 1.36 -7.27
CA THR A 209 9.71 0.86 -7.35
C THR A 209 10.53 1.69 -8.32
N ARG A 210 11.83 1.79 -8.06
CA ARG A 210 12.78 2.43 -8.98
C ARG A 210 13.97 1.54 -9.26
N TYR A 211 14.45 1.63 -10.50
CA TYR A 211 15.55 0.84 -11.05
C TYR A 211 16.53 1.81 -11.71
N LEU A 212 17.70 2.02 -11.11
CA LEU A 212 18.65 3.08 -11.50
C LEU A 212 19.93 2.50 -12.12
N HIS A 213 20.76 3.38 -12.67
CA HIS A 213 22.05 3.07 -13.29
C HIS A 213 21.97 2.11 -14.49
N LEU A 214 20.80 2.01 -15.14
CA LEU A 214 20.53 1.06 -16.20
C LEU A 214 21.38 1.33 -17.45
N SER A 215 21.75 0.29 -18.21
CA SER A 215 22.40 0.44 -19.51
C SER A 215 21.37 0.63 -20.63
N ARG A 216 20.29 -0.15 -20.56
CA ARG A 216 19.21 -0.19 -21.55
C ARG A 216 17.86 -0.30 -20.85
N ILE A 217 16.87 0.42 -21.35
CA ILE A 217 15.47 0.37 -20.91
C ILE A 217 14.64 -0.26 -22.04
N THR A 218 13.78 -1.23 -21.73
CA THR A 218 12.96 -1.96 -22.73
C THR A 218 11.48 -1.62 -22.64
N VAL A 219 11.10 -0.65 -21.81
CA VAL A 219 9.71 -0.23 -21.58
C VAL A 219 9.55 1.28 -21.74
N ARG A 220 8.31 1.73 -21.94
CA ARG A 220 7.98 3.16 -22.11
C ARG A 220 7.02 3.67 -21.05
N ARG A 221 7.01 4.99 -20.82
CA ARG A 221 6.05 5.65 -19.91
C ARG A 221 4.61 5.29 -20.30
N GLY A 222 3.80 4.91 -19.31
CA GLY A 222 2.41 4.48 -19.48
C GLY A 222 2.22 2.99 -19.77
N GLN A 223 3.29 2.24 -20.08
CA GLN A 223 3.20 0.81 -20.31
C GLN A 223 2.78 0.07 -19.02
N LYS A 224 1.79 -0.80 -19.13
CA LYS A 224 1.47 -1.80 -18.10
C LYS A 224 2.52 -2.90 -18.17
N VAL A 225 3.03 -3.30 -17.02
CA VAL A 225 3.99 -4.41 -16.91
C VAL A 225 3.51 -5.43 -15.91
N GLN A 226 3.88 -6.68 -16.13
CA GLN A 226 3.59 -7.79 -15.21
C GLN A 226 4.80 -8.09 -14.32
N ARG A 227 4.55 -8.66 -13.15
CA ARG A 227 5.57 -9.17 -12.25
C ARG A 227 6.44 -10.18 -12.97
N GLY A 228 7.75 -9.96 -12.94
CA GLY A 228 8.72 -10.80 -13.64
C GLY A 228 8.88 -10.48 -15.12
N GLU A 229 8.17 -9.48 -15.65
CA GLU A 229 8.42 -8.95 -16.99
C GLU A 229 9.77 -8.22 -17.02
N ARG A 230 10.57 -8.44 -18.08
CA ARG A 230 11.85 -7.78 -18.25
C ARG A 230 11.65 -6.33 -18.67
N ILE A 231 12.16 -5.41 -17.87
CA ILE A 231 11.96 -3.96 -18.04
C ILE A 231 13.23 -3.22 -18.48
N ALA A 232 14.41 -3.80 -18.22
CA ALA A 232 15.69 -3.16 -18.47
C ALA A 232 16.86 -4.15 -18.42
N MET A 233 18.05 -3.61 -18.66
CA MET A 233 19.33 -4.23 -18.36
C MET A 233 20.12 -3.35 -17.39
N SER A 234 20.80 -3.96 -16.41
CA SER A 234 21.70 -3.29 -15.47
C SER A 234 22.82 -2.54 -16.20
N GLY A 235 23.44 -1.58 -15.54
CA GLY A 235 24.50 -0.80 -16.16
C GLY A 235 25.40 -0.11 -15.15
N ASN A 236 25.96 1.01 -15.60
CA ASN A 236 26.81 1.88 -14.80
C ASN A 236 26.58 3.36 -15.20
N THR A 237 25.36 3.72 -15.61
CA THR A 237 25.07 5.09 -16.08
C THR A 237 24.86 6.05 -14.92
N GLY A 238 25.12 7.34 -15.16
CA GLY A 238 25.06 8.37 -14.11
C GLY A 238 26.28 8.36 -13.20
N ARG A 239 26.13 8.84 -11.96
CA ARG A 239 27.22 8.86 -10.98
C ARG A 239 27.25 7.57 -10.19
N SER A 240 28.10 6.64 -10.62
CA SER A 240 28.29 5.32 -10.03
C SER A 240 29.77 4.97 -9.96
N THR A 241 30.20 4.25 -8.92
CA THR A 241 31.58 3.80 -8.75
C THR A 241 31.91 2.52 -9.53
N GLY A 242 30.90 1.75 -9.94
CA GLY A 242 31.06 0.53 -10.72
C GLY A 242 29.72 -0.11 -11.07
N PRO A 243 29.68 -1.10 -11.98
CA PRO A 243 28.43 -1.72 -12.43
C PRO A 243 27.59 -2.31 -11.30
N HIS A 244 26.35 -1.84 -11.18
CA HIS A 244 25.39 -2.31 -10.20
C HIS A 244 23.96 -1.91 -10.59
N LEU A 245 22.98 -2.53 -9.94
CA LEU A 245 21.61 -2.03 -9.89
C LEU A 245 21.38 -1.34 -8.55
N HIS A 246 20.95 -0.08 -8.59
CA HIS A 246 20.35 0.57 -7.42
C HIS A 246 18.82 0.41 -7.49
N TYR A 247 18.27 -0.32 -6.51
CA TYR A 247 16.84 -0.65 -6.43
C TYR A 247 16.18 0.02 -5.23
N GLU A 248 15.14 0.83 -5.48
CA GLU A 248 14.34 1.45 -4.42
C GLU A 248 12.93 0.84 -4.36
N LEU A 249 12.42 0.67 -3.14
CA LEU A 249 11.00 0.43 -2.87
C LEU A 249 10.43 1.61 -2.08
N HIS A 250 9.28 2.09 -2.51
CA HIS A 250 8.56 3.20 -1.88
C HIS A 250 7.19 2.73 -1.41
N ILE A 251 6.84 3.05 -0.17
CA ILE A 251 5.51 2.82 0.42
C ILE A 251 4.95 4.17 0.84
N LYS A 252 3.78 4.56 0.28
CA LYS A 252 3.14 5.87 0.49
C LYS A 252 4.13 7.03 0.27
N GLY A 253 4.93 6.94 -0.80
CA GLY A 253 5.93 7.96 -1.18
C GLY A 253 7.22 7.98 -0.35
N ARG A 254 7.35 7.13 0.68
CA ARG A 254 8.58 7.03 1.50
C ARG A 254 9.42 5.84 1.07
N ALA A 255 10.71 6.05 0.87
CA ALA A 255 11.67 4.98 0.61
C ALA A 255 11.81 4.08 1.85
N VAL A 256 11.73 2.77 1.64
CA VAL A 256 11.84 1.75 2.69
C VAL A 256 12.89 0.72 2.27
N ASN A 257 13.40 -0.05 3.23
CA ASN A 257 14.32 -1.14 2.91
C ASN A 257 13.57 -2.21 2.07
N PRO A 258 13.93 -2.40 0.77
CA PRO A 258 13.23 -3.34 -0.10
C PRO A 258 13.34 -4.79 0.36
N LEU A 259 14.40 -5.13 1.11
CA LEU A 259 14.69 -6.50 1.55
C LEU A 259 13.89 -6.91 2.79
N THR A 260 13.48 -5.97 3.63
CA THR A 260 12.81 -6.26 4.91
C THR A 260 11.40 -5.69 5.01
N ALA A 261 11.01 -4.77 4.13
CA ALA A 261 9.67 -4.20 4.13
C ALA A 261 8.58 -5.29 4.02
N LYS A 262 7.53 -5.14 4.82
CA LYS A 262 6.31 -5.96 4.70
C LYS A 262 5.61 -5.58 3.40
N ILE A 263 5.70 -6.47 2.41
CA ILE A 263 5.06 -6.34 1.09
C ILE A 263 4.28 -7.63 0.81
N PRO A 264 3.18 -7.57 0.04
CA PRO A 264 2.46 -8.76 -0.36
C PRO A 264 3.38 -9.65 -1.18
N MET A 265 3.87 -10.75 -0.61
CA MET A 265 4.71 -11.72 -1.32
C MET A 265 3.95 -12.97 -1.73
N ALA A 266 2.92 -13.32 -0.96
CA ALA A 266 2.17 -14.54 -1.14
C ALA A 266 0.94 -14.29 -2.04
N ALA A 267 0.65 -15.26 -2.89
CA ALA A 267 -0.62 -15.30 -3.63
C ALA A 267 -1.81 -15.62 -2.72
N SER A 268 -1.58 -16.13 -1.51
CA SER A 268 -2.62 -16.51 -0.56
C SER A 268 -2.15 -16.37 0.90
N VAL A 269 -3.08 -16.37 1.84
CA VAL A 269 -2.76 -16.44 3.27
C VAL A 269 -1.96 -17.72 3.57
N PRO A 270 -0.90 -17.68 4.40
CA PRO A 270 -0.16 -18.87 4.81
C PRO A 270 -1.08 -19.92 5.45
N LYS A 271 -0.88 -21.21 5.11
CA LYS A 271 -1.74 -22.31 5.58
C LYS A 271 -1.93 -22.33 7.10
N ASN A 272 -0.88 -22.07 7.86
CA ASN A 272 -0.93 -22.00 9.34
C ASN A 272 -1.71 -20.80 9.90
N LYS A 273 -2.17 -19.87 9.07
CA LYS A 273 -2.94 -18.68 9.45
C LYS A 273 -4.36 -18.66 8.88
N ILE A 274 -4.76 -19.68 8.10
CA ILE A 274 -6.09 -19.73 7.47
C ILE A 274 -7.22 -19.69 8.52
N THR A 275 -7.09 -20.41 9.64
CA THR A 275 -8.12 -20.38 10.70
C THR A 275 -8.31 -18.99 11.29
N ALA A 276 -7.21 -18.28 11.56
CA ALA A 276 -7.24 -16.91 12.06
C ALA A 276 -7.82 -15.94 11.02
N PHE A 277 -7.49 -16.13 9.74
CA PHE A 277 -8.06 -15.37 8.63
C PHE A 277 -9.58 -15.58 8.53
N ASN A 278 -10.05 -16.83 8.50
CA ASN A 278 -11.48 -17.16 8.40
C ASN A 278 -12.28 -16.57 9.58
N LYS A 279 -11.75 -16.65 10.81
CA LYS A 279 -12.38 -16.02 11.98
C LYS A 279 -12.50 -14.51 11.81
N ARG A 280 -11.43 -13.86 11.30
CA ARG A 280 -11.46 -12.42 11.03
C ARG A 280 -12.45 -12.05 9.93
N VAL A 281 -12.51 -12.82 8.84
CA VAL A 281 -13.49 -12.64 7.76
C VAL A 281 -14.91 -12.74 8.29
N ALA A 282 -15.22 -13.77 9.09
CA ALA A 282 -16.54 -13.95 9.70
C ALA A 282 -16.95 -12.73 10.55
N ASN A 283 -16.04 -12.23 11.40
CA ASN A 283 -16.30 -11.04 12.22
C ASN A 283 -16.55 -9.78 11.38
N LEU A 284 -15.77 -9.59 10.30
CA LEU A 284 -15.92 -8.42 9.42
C LEU A 284 -17.21 -8.49 8.60
N ILE A 285 -17.60 -9.68 8.14
CA ILE A 285 -18.89 -9.91 7.49
C ILE A 285 -20.04 -9.62 8.46
N ALA A 286 -19.97 -10.13 9.69
CA ALA A 286 -20.99 -9.88 10.71
C ALA A 286 -21.19 -8.38 11.03
N MET A 287 -20.14 -7.56 10.89
CA MET A 287 -20.26 -6.10 11.02
C MET A 287 -21.00 -5.44 9.86
N MET A 288 -21.00 -6.04 8.67
CA MET A 288 -21.66 -5.52 7.47
C MET A 288 -23.12 -5.93 7.38
N GLU A 289 -23.50 -7.05 7.99
CA GLU A 289 -24.88 -7.48 8.05
C GLU A 289 -25.71 -6.56 8.97
N PRO A 290 -26.97 -6.27 8.64
CA PRO A 290 -27.85 -5.54 9.53
C PRO A 290 -28.01 -6.32 10.84
N LYS A 291 -27.95 -5.61 11.97
CA LYS A 291 -28.32 -6.20 13.25
C LYS A 291 -29.82 -6.49 13.18
N VAL A 292 -30.20 -7.76 13.21
CA VAL A 292 -31.60 -8.15 13.39
C VAL A 292 -32.00 -7.75 14.79
N GLU A 293 -32.69 -6.62 14.93
CA GLU A 293 -33.40 -6.29 16.16
C GLU A 293 -34.55 -7.28 16.27
N ILE A 294 -34.43 -8.24 17.18
CA ILE A 294 -35.56 -9.07 17.58
C ILE A 294 -36.50 -8.16 18.37
N SER A 295 -37.45 -7.54 17.67
CA SER A 295 -38.61 -6.89 18.27
C SER A 295 -39.37 -7.97 19.07
N SER A 296 -39.23 -7.96 20.39
CA SER A 296 -40.12 -8.70 21.27
C SER A 296 -41.56 -8.20 21.03
N ALA A 297 -42.39 -9.05 20.43
CA ALA A 297 -43.80 -8.75 20.21
C ALA A 297 -44.50 -8.42 21.54
N PRO A 298 -45.53 -7.54 21.54
CA PRO A 298 -46.31 -7.26 22.75
C PRO A 298 -46.99 -8.54 23.23
N ASN A 299 -46.85 -8.81 24.52
CA ASN A 299 -47.55 -9.89 25.20
C ASN A 299 -49.02 -9.46 25.39
N ASP A 300 -49.84 -9.63 24.35
CA ASP A 300 -51.28 -9.45 24.43
C ASP A 300 -51.91 -10.65 25.14
N GLY A 301 -52.38 -10.40 26.36
CA GLY A 301 -53.51 -11.08 26.98
C GLY A 301 -53.22 -12.40 27.68
N ILE A 302 -53.52 -12.45 28.98
CA ILE A 302 -54.74 -13.10 29.50
C ILE A 302 -55.04 -12.43 30.85
N LYS A 303 -56.15 -11.68 30.90
CA LYS A 303 -56.90 -11.47 32.15
C LYS A 303 -57.77 -12.71 32.34
N GLN A 304 -57.65 -13.36 33.49
CA GLN A 304 -58.74 -14.09 34.13
C GLN A 304 -59.01 -13.41 35.47
#